data_AF-A0A1G8VHF9-F1
#
_entry.id   AF-A0A1G8VHF9-F1
#
_cell.length_a   1.000
_cell.length_b   1.000
_cell.length_c   1.000
_cell.angle_alpha   90.00
_cell.angle_beta   90.00
_cell.angle_gamma   90.00
#
_symmetry.space_group_name_H-M   'P 1'
#
loop_
_entity.id
_entity.type
_entity.pdbx_description
1 polymer ?
#
loop_
_entity_poly.entity_id
_entity_poly.type
_entity_poly.pdbx_seq_one_letter_code
_entity_poly.pdbx_strand_id
1 'polypeptide(L)'
;MIIRIPEISRILIGAMQTEDLVKYLEPKGLLIVGNREKSQRKALENGVGLLITGGFGTGEEILKLAEEKQLPVISTTHDSFTCASIIHREVYSLSLSQNIVTAGSLMVRQKQYTVDIEDLGTDIHPEDKNMILLNGNRFVGAIRSRHLDEMTKENYTSYLLPDYSAEEDTTLLSLRQIMSWHQLNIIPVVESGDYRGIVHRREVFKNISSRNLKSGMSTDQLIDREIKIDSSKINIRVMPFMTDEFGSLSQANFMRLAERLILVVLQENHIHSYHIDTYNIMNFKIVQLYQEIELQGVIIDKGEQFIRLEIVLSVHGTAYSKATFMIQHFNEK
;
A
#
# COMPACT_ATOMS: atom_id res chain seq x y z
N MET A 1 13.81 -29.07 -16.77
CA MET A 1 14.98 -28.20 -16.52
C MET A 1 14.46 -26.85 -16.03
N ILE A 2 14.74 -26.47 -14.77
CA ILE A 2 14.31 -25.17 -14.24
C ILE A 2 15.33 -24.14 -14.75
N ILE A 3 15.01 -23.50 -15.88
CA ILE A 3 15.82 -22.40 -16.42
C ILE A 3 15.64 -21.22 -15.46
N ARG A 4 16.74 -20.73 -14.88
CA ARG A 4 16.75 -19.47 -14.11
C ARG A 4 16.22 -18.38 -15.03
N ILE A 5 15.04 -17.84 -14.72
CA ILE A 5 14.47 -16.72 -15.46
C ILE A 5 15.31 -15.49 -15.12
N PRO A 6 16.05 -14.88 -16.07
CA PRO A 6 16.75 -13.63 -15.82
C PRO A 6 15.74 -12.53 -15.47
N GLU A 7 16.16 -11.52 -14.74
CA GLU A 7 15.33 -10.36 -14.37
C GLU A 7 14.72 -9.72 -15.63
N ILE A 8 13.41 -9.89 -15.83
CA ILE A 8 12.67 -9.38 -16.98
C ILE A 8 12.37 -7.90 -16.73
N SER A 9 12.94 -7.02 -17.55
CA SER A 9 12.77 -5.57 -17.39
C SER A 9 11.60 -5.00 -18.19
N ARG A 10 11.15 -5.72 -19.24
CA ARG A 10 10.14 -5.20 -20.19
C ARG A 10 9.31 -6.32 -20.80
N ILE A 11 8.02 -6.07 -20.96
CA ILE A 11 7.07 -7.00 -21.59
C ILE A 11 6.47 -6.34 -22.82
N LEU A 12 6.49 -7.03 -23.96
CA LEU A 12 6.02 -6.52 -25.24
C LEU A 12 4.95 -7.44 -25.84
N ILE A 13 3.95 -6.89 -26.52
CA ILE A 13 2.96 -7.67 -27.27
C ILE A 13 3.26 -7.59 -28.77
N GLY A 14 3.57 -8.73 -29.38
CA GLY A 14 3.93 -8.86 -30.78
C GLY A 14 2.72 -8.88 -31.73
N ALA A 15 1.97 -7.78 -31.78
CA ALA A 15 0.79 -7.65 -32.67
C ALA A 15 1.14 -7.23 -34.11
N MET A 16 2.30 -6.60 -34.30
CA MET A 16 2.77 -6.04 -35.58
C MET A 16 3.49 -7.05 -36.49
N GLN A 17 3.87 -6.62 -37.69
CA GLN A 17 4.73 -7.40 -38.61
C GLN A 17 6.13 -7.62 -38.00
N THR A 18 6.80 -8.70 -38.42
CA THR A 18 8.10 -9.10 -37.83
C THR A 18 9.16 -8.01 -37.99
N GLU A 19 9.15 -7.29 -39.10
CA GLU A 19 10.12 -6.25 -39.44
C GLU A 19 10.00 -5.04 -38.50
N ASP A 20 8.78 -4.64 -38.14
CA ASP A 20 8.55 -3.54 -37.21
C ASP A 20 8.78 -3.95 -35.75
N LEU A 21 8.49 -5.22 -35.42
CA LEU A 21 8.72 -5.77 -34.09
C LEU A 21 10.17 -5.61 -33.64
N VAL A 22 11.13 -5.82 -34.54
CA VAL A 22 12.58 -5.79 -34.21
C VAL A 22 13.01 -4.48 -33.56
N LYS A 23 12.38 -3.37 -33.94
CA LYS A 23 12.70 -2.02 -33.43
C LYS A 23 12.44 -1.86 -31.92
N TYR A 24 11.62 -2.75 -31.34
CA TYR A 24 11.22 -2.70 -29.93
C TYR A 24 11.82 -3.84 -29.10
N LEU A 25 12.58 -4.74 -29.71
CA LEU A 25 13.20 -5.88 -29.02
C LEU A 25 14.47 -5.42 -28.30
N GLU A 26 14.49 -5.60 -26.99
CA GLU A 26 15.62 -5.27 -26.13
C GLU A 26 15.97 -6.48 -25.25
N PRO A 27 17.27 -6.80 -25.07
CA PRO A 27 17.68 -7.89 -24.19
C PRO A 27 17.05 -7.79 -22.79
N LYS A 28 16.79 -8.94 -22.15
CA LYS A 28 16.03 -9.04 -20.88
C LYS A 28 14.53 -8.68 -21.01
N GLY A 29 14.01 -8.61 -22.23
CA GLY A 29 12.58 -8.51 -22.50
C GLY A 29 11.87 -9.87 -22.53
N LEU A 30 10.54 -9.84 -22.44
CA LEU A 30 9.63 -10.95 -22.72
C LEU A 30 8.63 -10.56 -23.81
N LEU A 31 8.56 -11.33 -24.89
CA LEU A 31 7.63 -11.11 -25.99
C LEU A 31 6.40 -12.03 -25.87
N ILE A 32 5.21 -11.43 -25.76
CA ILE A 32 3.92 -12.10 -25.89
C ILE A 32 3.58 -12.25 -27.38
N VAL A 33 3.52 -13.48 -27.88
CA VAL A 33 3.33 -13.77 -29.32
C VAL A 33 2.53 -15.05 -29.54
N GLY A 34 1.76 -15.14 -30.61
CA GLY A 34 1.10 -16.38 -31.01
C GLY A 34 2.01 -17.33 -31.81
N ASN A 35 1.43 -18.11 -32.71
CA ASN A 35 2.10 -19.04 -33.63
C ASN A 35 2.84 -18.35 -34.81
N ARG A 36 3.72 -17.39 -34.52
CA ARG A 36 4.52 -16.68 -35.53
C ARG A 36 6.00 -17.02 -35.36
N GLU A 37 6.44 -18.16 -35.89
CA GLU A 37 7.82 -18.66 -35.70
C GLU A 37 8.90 -17.68 -36.16
N LYS A 38 8.66 -16.91 -37.25
CA LYS A 38 9.61 -15.87 -37.69
C LYS A 38 9.84 -14.80 -36.60
N SER A 39 8.76 -14.33 -35.98
CA SER A 39 8.84 -13.37 -34.87
C SER A 39 9.45 -13.99 -33.62
N GLN A 40 9.11 -15.24 -33.31
CA GLN A 40 9.68 -15.98 -32.18
C GLN A 40 11.21 -16.12 -32.33
N ARG A 41 11.68 -16.55 -33.51
CA ARG A 41 13.10 -16.64 -33.84
C ARG A 41 13.79 -15.28 -33.68
N LYS A 42 13.18 -14.21 -34.21
CA LYS A 42 13.79 -12.88 -34.17
C LYS A 42 13.90 -12.33 -32.75
N ALA A 43 12.92 -12.61 -31.88
CA ALA A 43 12.98 -12.29 -30.47
C ALA A 43 14.15 -13.01 -29.76
N LEU A 44 14.27 -14.33 -29.93
CA LEU A 44 15.38 -15.08 -29.35
C LEU A 44 16.73 -14.59 -29.87
N GLU A 45 16.87 -14.33 -31.17
CA GLU A 45 18.09 -13.75 -31.76
C GLU A 45 18.54 -12.47 -31.03
N ASN A 46 17.59 -11.61 -30.65
CA ASN A 46 17.81 -10.35 -29.93
C ASN A 46 17.87 -10.47 -28.40
N GLY A 47 17.91 -11.68 -27.84
CA GLY A 47 18.02 -11.86 -26.39
C GLY A 47 16.70 -11.67 -25.63
N VAL A 48 15.56 -11.83 -26.31
CA VAL A 48 14.21 -11.66 -25.76
C VAL A 48 13.56 -13.03 -25.58
N GLY A 49 13.07 -13.31 -24.37
CA GLY A 49 12.32 -14.53 -24.06
C GLY A 49 10.92 -14.54 -24.70
N LEU A 50 10.28 -15.70 -24.74
CA LEU A 50 8.98 -15.88 -25.39
C LEU A 50 7.89 -16.28 -24.39
N LEU A 51 6.73 -15.62 -24.48
CA LEU A 51 5.46 -16.10 -23.95
C LEU A 51 4.52 -16.36 -25.12
N ILE A 52 4.34 -17.64 -25.44
CA ILE A 52 3.53 -18.11 -26.54
C ILE A 52 2.08 -18.27 -26.08
N THR A 53 1.15 -17.55 -26.70
CA THR A 53 -0.26 -17.48 -26.30
C THR A 53 -1.17 -18.22 -27.28
N GLY A 54 -2.42 -18.48 -26.89
CA GLY A 54 -3.45 -19.10 -27.73
C GLY A 54 -3.37 -20.62 -27.83
N GLY A 55 -2.65 -21.28 -26.92
CA GLY A 55 -2.51 -22.75 -26.91
C GLY A 55 -1.55 -23.28 -27.97
N PHE A 56 -0.78 -22.38 -28.61
CA PHE A 56 0.22 -22.76 -29.58
C PHE A 56 1.51 -23.21 -28.89
N GLY A 57 2.15 -24.22 -29.47
CA GLY A 57 3.54 -24.55 -29.20
C GLY A 57 4.49 -23.76 -30.11
N THR A 58 5.72 -24.24 -30.20
CA THR A 58 6.71 -23.77 -31.17
C THR A 58 7.49 -24.97 -31.72
N GLY A 59 8.10 -24.80 -32.89
CA GLY A 59 8.94 -25.84 -33.50
C GLY A 59 10.22 -26.12 -32.71
N GLU A 60 10.81 -27.30 -32.92
CA GLU A 60 12.04 -27.74 -32.24
C GLU A 60 13.20 -26.77 -32.43
N GLU A 61 13.32 -26.16 -33.60
CA GLU A 61 14.40 -25.21 -33.91
C GLU A 61 14.34 -23.94 -33.05
N ILE A 62 13.14 -23.51 -32.65
CA ILE A 62 12.97 -22.38 -31.73
C ILE A 62 13.36 -22.78 -30.31
N LEU A 63 13.01 -24.00 -29.88
CA LEU A 63 13.39 -24.52 -28.56
C LEU A 63 14.90 -24.68 -28.42
N LYS A 64 15.57 -25.27 -29.44
CA LYS A 64 17.04 -25.37 -29.47
C LYS A 64 17.70 -24.00 -29.40
N LEU A 65 17.22 -23.03 -30.18
CA LEU A 65 17.75 -21.66 -30.16
C LEU A 65 17.55 -20.99 -28.79
N ALA A 66 16.43 -21.24 -28.13
CA ALA A 66 16.17 -20.72 -26.78
C ALA A 66 17.10 -21.37 -25.75
N GLU A 67 17.35 -22.68 -25.84
CA GLU A 67 18.28 -23.39 -24.96
C GLU A 67 19.73 -22.91 -25.15
N GLU A 68 20.19 -22.78 -26.40
CA GLU A 68 21.51 -22.23 -26.74
C GLU A 68 21.72 -20.82 -26.16
N LYS A 69 20.68 -19.98 -26.22
CA LYS A 69 20.71 -18.61 -25.70
C LYS A 69 20.32 -18.49 -24.23
N GLN A 70 19.95 -19.60 -23.59
CA GLN A 70 19.45 -19.65 -22.20
C GLN A 70 18.28 -18.68 -21.95
N LEU A 71 17.37 -18.57 -22.91
CA LEU A 71 16.19 -17.70 -22.84
C LEU A 71 14.93 -18.51 -22.49
N PRO A 72 14.00 -17.95 -21.69
CA PRO A 72 12.77 -18.64 -21.34
C PRO A 72 11.83 -18.70 -22.55
N VAL A 73 11.19 -19.86 -22.75
CA VAL A 73 10.05 -20.06 -23.64
C VAL A 73 8.92 -20.67 -22.82
N ILE A 74 7.84 -19.92 -22.67
CA ILE A 74 6.66 -20.30 -21.89
C ILE A 74 5.49 -20.37 -22.85
N SER A 75 4.70 -21.45 -22.82
CA SER A 75 3.47 -21.57 -23.61
C SER A 75 2.25 -21.59 -22.69
N THR A 76 1.17 -20.93 -23.11
CA THR A 76 -0.09 -20.89 -22.39
C THR A 76 -1.29 -21.00 -23.33
N THR A 77 -2.38 -21.56 -22.83
CA THR A 77 -3.65 -21.68 -23.57
C THR A 77 -4.42 -20.37 -23.63
N HIS A 78 -4.12 -19.40 -22.75
CA HIS A 78 -4.72 -18.08 -22.76
C HIS A 78 -4.31 -17.28 -23.99
N ASP A 79 -5.23 -16.48 -24.55
CA ASP A 79 -4.93 -15.55 -25.65
C ASP A 79 -4.04 -14.38 -25.17
N SER A 80 -3.55 -13.58 -26.13
CA SER A 80 -2.62 -12.47 -25.85
C SER A 80 -3.21 -11.38 -24.95
N PHE A 81 -4.51 -11.07 -25.08
CA PHE A 81 -5.16 -10.08 -24.22
C PHE A 81 -5.25 -10.62 -22.79
N THR A 82 -5.78 -11.83 -22.61
CA THR A 82 -5.88 -12.46 -21.29
C THR A 82 -4.52 -12.58 -20.60
N CYS A 83 -3.47 -13.00 -21.32
CA CYS A 83 -2.11 -13.08 -20.78
C CYS A 83 -1.59 -11.71 -20.34
N ALA A 84 -1.70 -10.71 -21.21
CA ALA A 84 -1.25 -9.36 -20.91
C ALA A 84 -2.01 -8.77 -19.71
N SER A 85 -3.31 -9.00 -19.61
CA SER A 85 -4.14 -8.55 -18.49
C SER A 85 -3.74 -9.21 -17.17
N ILE A 86 -3.48 -10.52 -17.15
CA ILE A 86 -3.02 -11.23 -15.95
C ILE A 86 -1.67 -10.65 -15.50
N ILE A 87 -0.69 -10.60 -16.41
CA ILE A 87 0.63 -10.05 -16.13
C ILE A 87 0.52 -8.62 -15.60
N HIS A 88 -0.28 -7.78 -16.26
CA HIS A 88 -0.45 -6.39 -15.85
C HIS A 88 -1.02 -6.30 -14.43
N ARG A 89 -2.05 -7.10 -14.12
CA ARG A 89 -2.66 -7.15 -12.78
C ARG A 89 -1.64 -7.57 -11.71
N GLU A 90 -0.87 -8.63 -11.95
CA GLU A 90 0.10 -9.12 -10.97
C GLU A 90 1.26 -8.12 -10.77
N VAL A 91 1.82 -7.58 -11.86
CA VAL A 91 2.88 -6.55 -11.78
C VAL A 91 2.36 -5.30 -11.06
N TYR A 92 1.13 -4.88 -11.35
CA TYR A 92 0.50 -3.75 -10.67
C TYR A 92 0.29 -4.03 -9.18
N SER A 93 -0.19 -5.23 -8.82
CA SER A 93 -0.37 -5.64 -7.43
C SER A 93 0.94 -5.66 -6.64
N LEU A 94 2.02 -6.19 -7.23
CA LEU A 94 3.36 -6.17 -6.63
C LEU A 94 3.89 -4.75 -6.47
N SER A 95 3.63 -3.87 -7.44
CA SER A 95 4.04 -2.46 -7.36
C SER A 95 3.31 -1.71 -6.24
N LEU A 96 2.03 -2.02 -6.02
CA LEU A 96 1.26 -1.47 -4.90
C LEU A 96 1.86 -1.88 -3.55
N SER A 97 2.21 -3.15 -3.35
CA SER A 97 2.74 -3.65 -2.08
C SER A 97 4.14 -3.12 -1.77
N GLN A 98 5.00 -2.96 -2.77
CA GLN A 98 6.36 -2.42 -2.60
C GLN A 98 6.41 -0.93 -2.23
N ASN A 99 5.34 -0.17 -2.47
CA ASN A 99 5.27 1.26 -2.17
C ASN A 99 4.64 1.58 -0.81
N ILE A 100 4.36 0.58 0.01
CA ILE A 100 3.84 0.76 1.36
C ILE A 100 4.98 1.22 2.27
N VAL A 101 4.76 2.30 3.02
CA VAL A 101 5.68 2.73 4.08
C VAL A 101 5.51 1.82 5.28
N THR A 102 6.57 1.12 5.65
CA THR A 102 6.60 0.18 6.79
C THR A 102 7.58 0.65 7.88
N ALA A 103 7.50 0.01 9.06
CA ALA A 103 8.44 0.22 10.16
C ALA A 103 9.89 0.01 9.71
N GLY A 104 10.17 -1.04 8.94
CA GLY A 104 11.51 -1.32 8.38
C GLY A 104 12.06 -0.18 7.51
N SER A 105 11.20 0.56 6.80
CA SER A 105 11.61 1.71 5.99
C SER A 105 11.87 3.00 6.78
N LEU A 106 11.30 3.10 7.99
CA LEU A 106 11.41 4.28 8.86
C LEU A 106 12.41 4.09 10.00
N MET A 107 12.79 2.85 10.30
CA MET A 107 13.58 2.54 11.48
C MET A 107 15.02 3.04 11.35
N VAL A 108 15.58 3.40 12.51
CA VAL A 108 16.98 3.78 12.65
C VAL A 108 17.61 3.01 13.81
N ARG A 109 18.89 2.65 13.68
CA ARG A 109 19.67 2.08 14.78
C ARG A 109 20.38 3.20 15.54
N GLN A 110 20.01 3.38 16.80
CA GLN A 110 20.57 4.44 17.65
C GLN A 110 20.89 3.87 19.03
N LYS A 111 22.19 3.77 19.34
CA LYS A 111 22.69 3.16 20.59
C LYS A 111 22.20 3.88 21.86
N GLN A 112 21.93 5.18 21.77
CA GLN A 112 21.43 5.98 22.90
C GLN A 112 20.06 5.52 23.43
N TYR A 113 19.31 4.74 22.66
CA TYR A 113 18.01 4.19 23.06
C TYR A 113 18.10 2.73 23.52
N THR A 114 19.28 2.13 23.57
CA THR A 114 19.45 0.70 23.87
C THR A 114 20.35 0.51 25.09
N VAL A 115 20.00 -0.45 25.95
CA VAL A 115 20.83 -0.91 27.06
C VAL A 115 20.90 -2.43 27.01
N ASP A 116 22.08 -3.01 27.18
CA ASP A 116 22.22 -4.45 27.34
C ASP A 116 21.99 -4.84 28.81
N ILE A 117 21.33 -5.97 29.06
CA ILE A 117 21.18 -6.56 30.39
C ILE A 117 22.55 -6.75 31.06
N GLU A 118 23.59 -7.03 30.27
CA GLU A 118 24.95 -7.20 30.75
C GLU A 118 25.56 -5.91 31.34
N ASP A 119 25.06 -4.75 30.92
CA ASP A 119 25.58 -3.42 31.33
C ASP A 119 24.78 -2.79 32.49
N LEU A 120 23.70 -3.43 32.96
CA LEU A 120 22.88 -2.93 34.08
C LEU A 120 23.71 -2.79 35.37
N GLY A 121 23.49 -1.70 36.11
CA GLY A 121 24.21 -1.40 37.36
C GLY A 121 25.55 -0.66 37.19
N THR A 122 25.91 -0.27 35.97
CA THR A 122 26.98 0.70 35.69
C THR A 122 26.40 2.13 35.65
N ASP A 123 27.24 3.18 35.81
CA ASP A 123 26.81 4.61 35.72
C ASP A 123 26.28 4.93 34.30
N ILE A 124 25.06 4.51 34.02
CA ILE A 124 24.34 4.78 32.78
C ILE A 124 23.49 6.01 33.05
N HIS A 125 23.76 7.11 32.36
CA HIS A 125 22.94 8.32 32.43
C HIS A 125 22.21 8.54 31.10
N PRO A 126 20.97 8.06 30.93
CA PRO A 126 20.21 8.31 29.72
C PRO A 126 19.40 9.61 29.84
N GLU A 127 19.46 10.43 28.80
CA GLU A 127 18.67 11.65 28.68
C GLU A 127 17.23 11.42 28.18
N ASP A 128 16.88 10.19 27.79
CA ASP A 128 15.57 9.84 27.21
C ASP A 128 14.67 9.04 28.16
N LYS A 129 13.34 9.17 28.06
CA LYS A 129 12.38 8.56 29.00
C LYS A 129 12.19 7.05 28.86
N ASN A 130 12.21 6.52 27.64
CA ASN A 130 12.02 5.09 27.35
C ASN A 130 13.25 4.54 26.64
N MET A 131 13.72 3.37 27.08
CA MET A 131 14.86 2.67 26.49
C MET A 131 14.49 1.23 26.15
N ILE A 132 15.24 0.65 25.23
CA ILE A 132 15.11 -0.71 24.74
C ILE A 132 16.14 -1.59 25.45
N LEU A 133 15.65 -2.56 26.21
CA LEU A 133 16.48 -3.54 26.88
C LEU A 133 16.79 -4.70 25.93
N LEU A 134 18.06 -5.03 25.81
CA LEU A 134 18.60 -6.07 24.93
C LEU A 134 19.36 -7.13 25.72
N ASN A 135 19.47 -8.33 25.14
CA ASN A 135 20.45 -9.33 25.53
C ASN A 135 21.29 -9.66 24.29
N GLY A 136 22.44 -9.02 24.15
CA GLY A 136 23.19 -8.96 22.90
C GLY A 136 22.37 -8.28 21.80
N ASN A 137 21.94 -9.04 20.79
CA ASN A 137 21.10 -8.54 19.70
C ASN A 137 19.61 -8.86 19.89
N ARG A 138 19.24 -9.64 20.91
CA ARG A 138 17.86 -10.04 21.14
C ARG A 138 17.09 -8.94 21.85
N PHE A 139 15.89 -8.65 21.37
CA PHE A 139 14.97 -7.75 22.05
C PHE A 139 14.41 -8.44 23.30
N VAL A 140 14.49 -7.76 24.45
CA VAL A 140 13.94 -8.24 25.71
C VAL A 140 12.68 -7.47 26.09
N GLY A 141 12.67 -6.15 25.87
CA GLY A 141 11.52 -5.31 26.14
C GLY A 141 11.87 -3.83 26.20
N ALA A 142 10.90 -3.00 26.58
CA ALA A 142 11.11 -1.57 26.83
C ALA A 142 11.07 -1.28 28.33
N ILE A 143 11.85 -0.29 28.77
CA ILE A 143 11.99 0.12 30.17
C ILE A 143 12.04 1.65 30.26
N ARG A 144 11.85 2.19 31.48
CA ARG A 144 12.02 3.63 31.74
C ARG A 144 13.44 3.88 32.26
N SER A 145 14.13 4.85 31.67
CA SER A 145 15.51 5.21 32.04
C SER A 145 15.73 5.49 33.52
N ARG A 146 14.78 6.18 34.16
CA ARG A 146 14.83 6.53 35.61
C ARG A 146 14.99 5.34 36.57
N HIS A 147 14.75 4.12 36.09
CA HIS A 147 14.80 2.91 36.88
C HIS A 147 16.08 2.11 36.67
N LEU A 148 16.94 2.50 35.73
CA LEU A 148 18.14 1.73 35.37
C LEU A 148 19.11 1.54 36.52
N ASP A 149 19.29 2.55 37.35
CA ASP A 149 20.21 2.50 38.50
C ASP A 149 19.76 1.47 39.55
N GLU A 150 18.47 1.14 39.60
CA GLU A 150 17.87 0.18 40.53
C GLU A 150 17.76 -1.24 39.93
N MET A 151 18.02 -1.37 38.63
CA MET A 151 17.85 -2.61 37.89
C MET A 151 19.11 -3.48 37.92
N THR A 152 18.91 -4.77 38.14
CA THR A 152 19.91 -5.83 38.05
C THR A 152 19.43 -6.94 37.12
N LYS A 153 20.32 -7.88 36.81
CA LYS A 153 20.00 -9.05 35.98
C LYS A 153 18.92 -9.95 36.59
N GLU A 154 18.74 -9.89 37.90
CA GLU A 154 17.78 -10.72 38.62
C GLU A 154 16.38 -10.08 38.69
N ASN A 155 16.28 -8.74 38.62
CA ASN A 155 15.02 -8.03 38.88
C ASN A 155 14.43 -7.30 37.65
N TYR A 156 15.15 -7.22 36.52
CA TYR A 156 14.77 -6.38 35.36
C TYR A 156 13.36 -6.67 34.83
N THR A 157 12.87 -7.91 34.95
CA THR A 157 11.56 -8.34 34.45
C THR A 157 10.40 -7.57 35.08
N SER A 158 10.56 -7.11 36.33
CA SER A 158 9.54 -6.31 37.03
C SER A 158 9.43 -4.86 36.54
N TYR A 159 10.41 -4.41 35.76
CA TYR A 159 10.49 -3.06 35.21
C TYR A 159 10.10 -2.97 33.74
N LEU A 160 9.82 -4.11 33.10
CA LEU A 160 9.39 -4.17 31.71
C LEU A 160 8.05 -3.45 31.53
N LEU A 161 8.03 -2.57 30.54
CA LEU A 161 6.81 -1.97 30.03
C LEU A 161 6.05 -3.00 29.18
N PRO A 162 4.74 -2.80 28.97
CA PRO A 162 4.00 -3.58 27.98
C PRO A 162 4.71 -3.55 26.62
N ASP A 163 4.73 -4.70 25.95
CA ASP A 163 5.39 -4.83 24.67
C ASP A 163 4.55 -4.17 23.56
N TYR A 164 5.12 -3.10 23.00
CA TYR A 164 4.58 -2.38 21.85
C TYR A 164 5.56 -2.42 20.67
N SER A 165 6.37 -3.47 20.56
CA SER A 165 7.25 -3.70 19.42
C SER A 165 6.46 -3.93 18.13
N ALA A 166 7.11 -3.65 17.01
CA ALA A 166 6.58 -3.81 15.66
C ALA A 166 7.52 -4.69 14.83
N GLU A 167 6.96 -5.52 13.95
CA GLU A 167 7.73 -6.23 12.92
C GLU A 167 8.12 -5.29 11.77
N GLU A 168 9.14 -5.63 10.96
CA GLU A 168 9.63 -4.76 9.87
C GLU A 168 8.54 -4.41 8.83
N ASP A 169 7.55 -5.26 8.64
CA ASP A 169 6.44 -5.10 7.70
C ASP A 169 5.25 -4.28 8.25
N THR A 170 5.28 -3.90 9.53
CA THR A 170 4.22 -3.12 10.19
C THR A 170 3.99 -1.80 9.45
N THR A 171 2.75 -1.52 9.04
CA THR A 171 2.43 -0.35 8.19
C THR A 171 2.44 0.98 8.97
N LEU A 172 2.64 2.08 8.25
CA LEU A 172 2.59 3.45 8.80
C LEU A 172 1.33 3.74 9.62
N LEU A 173 0.15 3.30 9.17
CA LEU A 173 -1.10 3.58 9.87
C LEU A 173 -1.20 2.78 11.17
N SER A 174 -0.78 1.52 11.17
CA SER A 174 -0.67 0.69 12.38
C SER A 174 0.27 1.34 13.40
N LEU A 175 1.43 1.85 12.96
CA LEU A 175 2.34 2.60 13.81
C LEU A 175 1.68 3.86 14.40
N ARG A 176 0.96 4.66 13.57
CA ARG A 176 0.23 5.86 14.05
C ARG A 176 -0.78 5.52 15.12
N GLN A 177 -1.51 4.43 14.95
CA GLN A 177 -2.53 3.96 15.87
C GLN A 177 -1.91 3.55 17.21
N ILE A 178 -0.94 2.63 17.20
CA ILE A 178 -0.24 2.16 18.41
C ILE A 178 0.40 3.35 19.15
N MET A 179 1.10 4.22 18.43
CA MET A 179 1.75 5.39 19.03
C MET A 179 0.75 6.38 19.62
N SER A 180 -0.44 6.53 19.04
CA SER A 180 -1.46 7.47 19.54
C SER A 180 -2.20 6.92 20.75
N TRP A 181 -2.58 5.65 20.73
CA TRP A 181 -3.28 5.00 21.83
C TRP A 181 -2.43 4.89 23.09
N HIS A 182 -1.15 4.57 22.92
CA HIS A 182 -0.23 4.36 24.03
C HIS A 182 0.69 5.56 24.31
N GLN A 183 0.48 6.68 23.59
CA GLN A 183 1.26 7.93 23.73
C GLN A 183 2.78 7.69 23.62
N LEU A 184 3.20 6.87 22.65
CA LEU A 184 4.59 6.48 22.47
C LEU A 184 5.33 7.47 21.58
N ASN A 185 6.55 7.81 21.98
CA ASN A 185 7.48 8.63 21.19
C ASN A 185 8.38 7.79 20.27
N ILE A 186 8.64 6.55 20.66
CA ILE A 186 9.43 5.57 19.90
C ILE A 186 8.75 4.20 19.97
N ILE A 187 8.91 3.39 18.92
CA ILE A 187 8.52 1.98 18.87
C ILE A 187 9.75 1.15 18.49
N PRO A 188 10.11 0.09 19.25
CA PRO A 188 11.15 -0.85 18.84
C PRO A 188 10.68 -1.69 17.65
N VAL A 189 11.58 -1.90 16.69
CA VAL A 189 11.39 -2.82 15.58
C VAL A 189 12.16 -4.10 15.85
N VAL A 190 11.47 -5.22 15.76
CA VAL A 190 11.97 -6.56 16.07
C VAL A 190 11.69 -7.43 14.85
N GLU A 191 12.57 -8.37 14.55
CA GLU A 191 12.37 -9.37 13.50
C GLU A 191 12.86 -10.71 14.02
N SER A 192 12.00 -11.72 14.05
CA SER A 192 12.34 -13.05 14.58
C SER A 192 12.94 -13.02 16.01
N GLY A 193 12.55 -12.03 16.82
CA GLY A 193 13.04 -11.81 18.19
C GLY A 193 14.35 -11.00 18.31
N ASP A 194 14.96 -10.63 17.19
CA ASP A 194 16.15 -9.79 17.15
C ASP A 194 15.79 -8.31 17.02
N TYR A 195 16.50 -7.45 17.73
CA TYR A 195 16.35 -6.02 17.63
C TYR A 195 16.89 -5.49 16.29
N ARG A 196 16.04 -4.74 15.57
CA ARG A 196 16.34 -4.20 14.24
C ARG A 196 16.58 -2.70 14.28
N GLY A 197 15.85 -1.96 15.11
CA GLY A 197 15.99 -0.52 15.28
C GLY A 197 14.84 0.08 16.09
N ILE A 198 14.69 1.39 16.04
CA ILE A 198 13.52 2.10 16.55
C ILE A 198 12.89 2.96 15.46
N VAL A 199 11.58 3.16 15.54
CA VAL A 199 10.85 4.15 14.75
C VAL A 199 10.47 5.31 15.65
N HIS A 200 10.78 6.54 15.22
CA HIS A 200 10.42 7.76 15.93
C HIS A 200 9.02 8.26 15.53
N ARG A 201 8.28 8.80 16.51
CA ARG A 201 6.97 9.42 16.29
C ARG A 201 7.01 10.50 15.21
N ARG A 202 8.01 11.39 15.23
CA ARG A 202 8.17 12.44 14.21
C ARG A 202 8.23 11.91 12.77
N GLU A 203 8.82 10.74 12.54
CA GLU A 203 8.91 10.15 11.19
C GLU A 203 7.58 9.52 10.78
N VAL A 204 6.83 8.95 11.74
CA VAL A 204 5.52 8.34 11.52
C VAL A 204 4.43 9.37 11.21
N PHE A 205 4.49 10.54 11.83
CA PHE A 205 3.49 11.61 11.65
C PHE A 205 3.86 12.64 10.59
N LYS A 206 5.09 12.60 10.06
CA LYS A 206 5.51 13.43 8.92
C LYS A 206 4.58 13.23 7.72
N ASN A 207 4.28 14.32 7.01
CA ASN A 207 3.54 14.27 5.76
C ASN A 207 4.33 13.51 4.68
N ILE A 208 4.01 12.23 4.49
CA ILE A 208 4.51 11.43 3.38
C ILE A 208 3.53 11.59 2.22
N SER A 209 3.98 12.23 1.14
CA SER A 209 3.22 12.27 -0.10
C SER A 209 3.15 10.87 -0.69
N SER A 210 1.94 10.45 -1.11
CA SER A 210 1.76 9.22 -1.87
C SER A 210 2.60 9.31 -3.13
N ARG A 211 3.53 8.35 -3.32
CA ARG A 211 4.22 8.21 -4.61
C ARG A 211 3.18 7.73 -5.61
N ASN A 212 2.78 8.62 -6.52
CA ASN A 212 1.89 8.26 -7.61
C ASN A 212 2.53 7.12 -8.43
N LEU A 213 1.91 5.94 -8.35
CA LEU A 213 2.26 4.79 -9.19
C LEU A 213 2.03 5.17 -10.65
N LYS A 214 3.08 5.03 -11.47
CA LYS A 214 3.09 5.49 -12.88
C LYS A 214 2.50 4.48 -13.88
N SER A 215 1.95 3.35 -13.45
CA SER A 215 1.45 2.32 -14.37
C SER A 215 0.15 1.71 -13.88
N GLY A 216 -0.88 1.68 -14.73
CA GLY A 216 -2.20 1.10 -14.46
C GLY A 216 -3.12 2.05 -13.69
N MET A 217 -4.37 2.16 -14.14
CA MET A 217 -5.39 2.91 -13.39
C MET A 217 -6.24 1.93 -12.60
N SER A 218 -6.26 2.06 -11.27
CA SER A 218 -7.27 1.37 -10.47
C SER A 218 -8.67 1.94 -10.78
N THR A 219 -9.70 1.14 -10.50
CA THR A 219 -11.10 1.62 -10.54
C THR A 219 -11.26 2.89 -9.70
N ASP A 220 -10.59 2.97 -8.54
CA ASP A 220 -10.59 4.16 -7.71
C ASP A 220 -10.04 5.40 -8.42
N GLN A 221 -8.98 5.26 -9.21
CA GLN A 221 -8.43 6.37 -9.99
C GLN A 221 -9.34 6.77 -11.15
N LEU A 222 -10.10 5.84 -11.71
CA LEU A 222 -11.12 6.14 -12.73
C LEU A 222 -12.28 6.93 -12.10
N ILE A 223 -12.74 6.53 -10.91
CA ILE A 223 -13.76 7.27 -10.15
C ILE A 223 -13.24 8.68 -9.84
N ASP A 224 -12.04 8.79 -9.26
CA ASP A 224 -11.47 10.06 -8.81
C ASP A 224 -11.35 11.12 -9.93
N ARG A 225 -11.11 10.70 -11.18
CA ARG A 225 -11.01 11.63 -12.32
C ARG A 225 -12.35 12.23 -12.73
N GLU A 226 -13.44 11.52 -12.51
CA GLU A 226 -14.79 11.97 -12.87
C GLU A 226 -15.45 12.76 -11.73
N ILE A 227 -14.84 12.80 -10.54
CA ILE A 227 -15.31 13.61 -9.43
C ILE A 227 -15.04 15.09 -9.68
N LYS A 228 -16.09 15.90 -9.66
CA LYS A 228 -16.01 17.36 -9.62
C LYS A 228 -16.12 17.82 -8.17
N ILE A 229 -15.10 18.51 -7.70
CA ILE A 229 -15.00 19.00 -6.31
C ILE A 229 -15.38 20.48 -6.28
N ASP A 230 -16.27 20.85 -5.36
CA ASP A 230 -16.61 22.24 -5.05
C ASP A 230 -16.68 22.41 -3.53
N SER A 231 -15.59 22.90 -2.94
CA SER A 231 -15.43 23.04 -1.49
C SER A 231 -15.77 21.72 -0.77
N SER A 232 -16.72 21.74 0.18
CA SER A 232 -17.21 20.56 0.89
C SER A 232 -18.26 19.74 0.12
N LYS A 233 -18.21 19.76 -1.22
CA LYS A 233 -19.11 18.98 -2.09
C LYS A 233 -18.34 18.22 -3.17
N ILE A 234 -18.87 17.06 -3.52
CA ILE A 234 -18.46 16.31 -4.69
C ILE A 234 -19.67 15.98 -5.58
N ASN A 235 -19.46 16.07 -6.89
CA ASN A 235 -20.46 15.74 -7.91
C ASN A 235 -19.89 14.71 -8.87
N ILE A 236 -20.66 13.67 -9.17
CA ILE A 236 -20.26 12.60 -10.10
C ILE A 236 -21.49 11.94 -10.73
N ARG A 237 -21.32 11.43 -11.96
CA ARG A 237 -22.28 10.54 -12.59
C ARG A 237 -21.99 9.09 -12.24
N VAL A 238 -22.98 8.33 -11.79
CA VAL A 238 -22.80 6.90 -11.46
C VAL A 238 -22.50 6.10 -12.73
N MET A 239 -21.33 5.44 -12.75
CA MET A 239 -20.86 4.62 -13.88
C MET A 239 -21.05 3.12 -13.62
N PRO A 240 -21.02 2.25 -14.64
CA PRO A 240 -21.27 0.81 -14.48
C PRO A 240 -20.35 0.10 -13.48
N PHE A 241 -19.06 0.47 -13.42
CA PHE A 241 -18.12 -0.11 -12.47
C PHE A 241 -18.32 0.39 -11.03
N MET A 242 -19.23 1.36 -10.82
CA MET A 242 -19.61 1.84 -9.50
C MET A 242 -20.82 1.08 -8.92
N THR A 243 -21.52 0.31 -9.74
CA THR A 243 -22.78 -0.34 -9.34
C THR A 243 -22.58 -1.79 -8.92
N ASP A 244 -23.53 -2.31 -8.15
CA ASP A 244 -23.74 -3.74 -7.94
C ASP A 244 -24.36 -4.41 -9.19
N GLU A 245 -24.59 -5.72 -9.09
CA GLU A 245 -25.20 -6.53 -10.14
C GLU A 245 -26.64 -6.11 -10.49
N PHE A 246 -27.30 -5.34 -9.62
CA PHE A 246 -28.65 -4.83 -9.80
C PHE A 246 -28.66 -3.40 -10.37
N GLY A 247 -27.51 -2.86 -10.79
CA GLY A 247 -27.40 -1.53 -11.39
C GLY A 247 -27.57 -0.39 -10.38
N SER A 248 -27.37 -0.67 -9.10
CA SER A 248 -27.47 0.30 -8.00
C SER A 248 -26.08 0.67 -7.49
N LEU A 249 -25.86 1.91 -7.07
CA LEU A 249 -24.57 2.33 -6.50
C LEU A 249 -24.18 1.39 -5.35
N SER A 250 -23.03 0.73 -5.48
CA SER A 250 -22.58 -0.22 -4.46
C SER A 250 -22.19 0.52 -3.18
N GLN A 251 -22.38 -0.14 -2.03
CA GLN A 251 -22.00 0.46 -0.73
C GLN A 251 -20.49 0.74 -0.64
N ALA A 252 -19.67 -0.09 -1.28
CA ALA A 252 -18.22 0.13 -1.37
C ALA A 252 -17.91 1.44 -2.11
N ASN A 253 -18.58 1.70 -3.24
CA ASN A 253 -18.36 2.93 -4.01
C ASN A 253 -18.98 4.16 -3.31
N PHE A 254 -20.08 4.01 -2.56
CA PHE A 254 -20.54 5.06 -1.66
C PHE A 254 -19.47 5.44 -0.63
N MET A 255 -18.90 4.45 0.06
CA MET A 255 -17.85 4.69 1.05
C MET A 255 -16.62 5.34 0.41
N ARG A 256 -16.21 4.88 -0.77
CA ARG A 256 -15.10 5.48 -1.52
C ARG A 256 -15.31 6.97 -1.82
N LEU A 257 -16.51 7.33 -2.27
CA LEU A 257 -16.88 8.73 -2.50
C LEU A 257 -16.92 9.52 -1.18
N ALA A 258 -17.43 8.93 -0.11
CA ALA A 258 -17.45 9.53 1.22
C ALA A 258 -16.03 9.78 1.75
N GLU A 259 -15.11 8.83 1.64
CA GLU A 259 -13.69 9.00 2.00
C GLU A 259 -13.02 10.11 1.20
N ARG A 260 -13.30 10.19 -0.11
CA ARG A 260 -12.78 11.25 -0.95
C ARG A 260 -13.29 12.62 -0.50
N LEU A 261 -14.58 12.73 -0.18
CA LEU A 261 -15.16 13.96 0.35
C LEU A 261 -14.61 14.31 1.74
N ILE A 262 -14.44 13.33 2.64
CA ILE A 262 -13.80 13.51 3.95
C ILE A 262 -12.41 14.09 3.78
N LEU A 263 -11.60 13.53 2.87
CA LEU A 263 -10.26 14.04 2.58
C LEU A 263 -10.30 15.52 2.18
N VAL A 264 -11.21 15.90 1.29
CA VAL A 264 -11.38 17.30 0.86
C VAL A 264 -11.73 18.20 2.04
N VAL A 265 -12.77 17.84 2.81
CA VAL A 265 -13.23 18.62 3.97
C VAL A 265 -12.13 18.76 5.04
N LEU A 266 -11.37 17.69 5.30
CA LEU A 266 -10.29 17.71 6.30
C LEU A 266 -9.08 18.52 5.82
N GLN A 267 -8.71 18.46 4.54
CA GLN A 267 -7.63 19.26 3.96
C GLN A 267 -7.91 20.76 4.03
N GLU A 268 -9.15 21.18 3.75
CA GLU A 268 -9.59 22.58 3.95
C GLU A 268 -9.46 23.04 5.41
N ASN A 269 -9.49 22.09 6.35
CA ASN A 269 -9.29 22.33 7.79
C ASN A 269 -7.85 22.08 8.27
N HIS A 270 -6.89 21.96 7.34
CA HIS A 270 -5.46 21.68 7.58
C HIS A 270 -5.17 20.33 8.28
N ILE A 271 -6.06 19.35 8.13
CA ILE A 271 -5.91 18.02 8.73
C ILE A 271 -5.48 17.02 7.66
N HIS A 272 -4.27 16.47 7.82
CA HIS A 272 -3.63 15.60 6.83
C HIS A 272 -3.44 14.17 7.33
N SER A 273 -3.43 13.97 8.65
CA SER A 273 -3.28 12.67 9.29
C SER A 273 -4.52 12.36 10.10
N TYR A 274 -5.26 11.34 9.69
CA TYR A 274 -6.51 10.94 10.33
C TYR A 274 -6.80 9.45 10.12
N HIS A 275 -7.73 8.95 10.92
CA HIS A 275 -8.33 7.63 10.81
C HIS A 275 -9.84 7.75 11.01
N ILE A 276 -10.63 6.97 10.27
CA ILE A 276 -12.08 6.89 10.46
C ILE A 276 -12.33 5.79 11.50
N ASP A 277 -12.77 6.20 12.70
CA ASP A 277 -12.98 5.28 13.83
C ASP A 277 -14.33 4.57 13.72
N THR A 278 -15.39 5.34 13.48
CA THR A 278 -16.75 4.80 13.36
C THR A 278 -17.51 5.53 12.27
N TYR A 279 -18.45 4.83 11.66
CA TYR A 279 -19.40 5.41 10.73
C TYR A 279 -20.79 4.80 10.93
N ASN A 280 -21.82 5.60 10.67
CA ASN A 280 -23.20 5.17 10.61
C ASN A 280 -23.78 5.63 9.29
N ILE A 281 -24.40 4.71 8.53
CA ILE A 281 -24.99 5.02 7.22
C ILE A 281 -26.47 4.65 7.26
N MET A 282 -27.31 5.59 6.82
CA MET A 282 -28.74 5.42 6.64
C MET A 282 -29.10 5.66 5.17
N ASN A 283 -29.63 4.64 4.51
CA ASN A 283 -30.08 4.70 3.13
C ASN A 283 -31.61 4.85 3.08
N PHE A 284 -32.09 5.91 2.45
CA PHE A 284 -33.52 6.16 2.23
C PHE A 284 -34.00 5.65 0.87
N LYS A 285 -33.13 5.77 -0.14
CA LYS A 285 -33.40 5.43 -1.54
C LYS A 285 -32.15 4.86 -2.19
N ILE A 286 -32.36 4.14 -3.29
CA ILE A 286 -31.30 3.51 -4.06
C ILE A 286 -30.91 4.43 -5.20
N VAL A 287 -29.60 4.69 -5.35
CA VAL A 287 -29.05 5.44 -6.47
C VAL A 287 -28.85 4.50 -7.65
N GLN A 288 -29.38 4.84 -8.82
CA GLN A 288 -29.30 4.04 -10.03
C GLN A 288 -28.13 4.43 -10.92
N LEU A 289 -27.75 3.51 -11.78
CA LEU A 289 -26.81 3.74 -12.87
C LEU A 289 -27.14 5.03 -13.65
N TYR A 290 -26.11 5.78 -14.01
CA TYR A 290 -26.16 7.02 -14.78
C TYR A 290 -26.85 8.22 -14.13
N GLN A 291 -27.31 8.11 -12.88
CA GLN A 291 -27.78 9.26 -12.13
C GLN A 291 -26.61 10.19 -11.76
N GLU A 292 -26.87 11.49 -11.78
CA GLU A 292 -25.97 12.50 -11.22
C GLU A 292 -26.22 12.58 -9.72
N ILE A 293 -25.17 12.38 -8.93
CA ILE A 293 -25.22 12.46 -7.47
C ILE A 293 -24.35 13.61 -6.97
N GLU A 294 -24.84 14.25 -5.90
CA GLU A 294 -24.10 15.22 -5.11
C GLU A 294 -23.90 14.63 -3.71
N LEU A 295 -22.67 14.62 -3.20
CA LEU A 295 -22.40 14.38 -1.78
C LEU A 295 -21.92 15.69 -1.15
N GLN A 296 -22.54 16.09 -0.05
CA GLN A 296 -22.17 17.28 0.72
C GLN A 296 -21.71 16.89 2.12
N GLY A 297 -20.55 17.40 2.52
CA GLY A 297 -19.93 17.16 3.82
C GLY A 297 -20.03 18.37 4.73
N VAL A 298 -20.41 18.15 6.00
CA VAL A 298 -20.48 19.20 7.03
C VAL A 298 -19.86 18.68 8.33
N ILE A 299 -18.94 19.44 8.92
CA ILE A 299 -18.44 19.16 10.26
C ILE A 299 -19.52 19.58 11.27
N ILE A 300 -20.04 18.61 12.03
CA ILE A 300 -21.01 18.86 13.11
C ILE A 300 -20.30 19.35 14.36
N ASP A 301 -19.17 18.72 14.68
CA ASP A 301 -18.44 18.92 15.94
C ASP A 301 -16.95 18.69 15.71
N LYS A 302 -16.10 19.54 16.28
CA LYS A 302 -14.64 19.50 16.16
C LYS A 302 -14.03 19.59 17.55
N GLY A 303 -13.66 18.44 18.10
CA GLY A 303 -12.90 18.33 19.34
C GLY A 303 -11.39 18.41 19.12
N GLU A 304 -10.61 18.19 20.18
CA GLU A 304 -9.14 18.22 20.11
C GLU A 304 -8.52 16.99 19.40
N GLN A 305 -9.21 15.85 19.45
CA GLN A 305 -8.77 14.58 18.87
C GLN A 305 -9.76 13.98 17.86
N PHE A 306 -11.04 14.35 17.96
CA PHE A 306 -12.12 13.74 17.20
C PHE A 306 -12.94 14.80 16.46
N ILE A 307 -13.30 14.47 15.22
CA ILE A 307 -14.19 15.24 14.37
C ILE A 307 -15.42 14.39 14.06
N ARG A 308 -16.61 14.97 14.24
CA ARG A 308 -17.84 14.39 13.71
C ARG A 308 -18.22 15.09 12.41
N LEU A 309 -18.28 14.31 11.35
CA LEU A 309 -18.60 14.77 10.01
C LEU A 309 -19.87 14.08 9.53
N GLU A 310 -20.78 14.84 8.96
CA GLU A 310 -21.99 14.35 8.32
C GLU A 310 -21.86 14.48 6.80
N ILE A 311 -22.24 13.42 6.08
CA ILE A 311 -22.35 13.40 4.63
C ILE A 311 -23.80 13.14 4.25
N VAL A 312 -24.34 13.97 3.36
CA VAL A 312 -25.63 13.75 2.73
C VAL A 312 -25.40 13.50 1.24
N LEU A 313 -25.91 12.38 0.74
CA LEU A 313 -26.00 12.10 -0.70
C LEU A 313 -27.38 12.50 -1.20
N SER A 314 -27.41 13.32 -2.25
CA SER A 314 -28.63 13.76 -2.91
C SER A 314 -28.62 13.50 -4.42
N VAL A 315 -29.81 13.28 -4.99
CA VAL A 315 -30.08 13.23 -6.43
C VAL A 315 -31.12 14.31 -6.71
N HIS A 316 -30.78 15.30 -7.55
CA HIS A 316 -31.63 16.45 -7.86
C HIS A 316 -32.22 17.13 -6.61
N GLY A 317 -31.39 17.33 -5.58
CA GLY A 317 -31.78 17.97 -4.31
C GLY A 317 -32.60 17.10 -3.35
N THR A 318 -32.96 15.87 -3.74
CA THR A 318 -33.63 14.92 -2.83
C THR A 318 -32.59 14.07 -2.13
N ALA A 319 -32.65 13.96 -0.79
CA ALA A 319 -31.75 13.11 -0.02
C ALA A 319 -32.02 11.62 -0.29
N TYR A 320 -30.97 10.86 -0.58
CA TYR A 320 -31.00 9.42 -0.85
C TYR A 320 -30.29 8.64 0.27
N SER A 321 -29.20 9.19 0.81
CA SER A 321 -28.49 8.60 1.94
C SER A 321 -27.94 9.68 2.85
N LYS A 322 -27.77 9.32 4.12
CA LYS A 322 -27.13 10.13 5.14
C LYS A 322 -26.11 9.27 5.88
N ALA A 323 -24.91 9.81 6.09
CA ALA A 323 -23.86 9.13 6.82
C ALA A 323 -23.23 10.06 7.85
N THR A 324 -22.85 9.50 9.00
CA THR A 324 -22.11 10.22 10.04
C THR A 324 -20.82 9.47 10.32
N PHE A 325 -19.72 10.20 10.36
CA PHE A 325 -18.37 9.68 10.57
C PHE A 325 -17.78 10.29 11.83
N MET A 326 -17.19 9.45 12.67
CA MET A 326 -16.29 9.86 13.75
C MET A 326 -14.87 9.64 13.27
N ILE A 327 -14.11 10.72 13.18
CA ILE A 327 -12.77 10.74 12.61
C ILE A 327 -11.81 11.14 13.70
N GLN A 328 -10.86 10.27 14.01
CA GLN A 328 -9.73 10.63 14.85
C GLN A 328 -8.68 11.34 13.98
N HIS A 329 -8.26 12.54 14.36
CA HIS A 329 -7.14 13.22 13.71
C HIS A 329 -5.91 13.24 14.60
N PHE A 330 -4.75 13.23 13.98
CA PHE A 330 -3.48 13.20 14.67
C PHE A 330 -2.74 14.52 14.48
N ASN A 331 -2.50 15.23 15.58
CA ASN A 331 -1.71 16.45 15.55
C ASN A 331 -0.22 16.12 15.66
N GLU A 332 0.59 16.82 14.85
CA GLU A 332 2.03 16.98 15.10
C GLU A 332 2.18 17.91 16.33
N LYS A 333 2.24 17.35 17.54
CA LYS A 333 2.83 18.06 18.69
C LYS A 333 4.15 17.40 19.05
#